data_AF-A0A7Y5PVX8-F1
#
_entry.id   AF-A0A7Y5PVX8-F1
#
_cell.length_a   1.000
_cell.length_b   1.000
_cell.length_c   1.000
_cell.angle_alpha   90.00
_cell.angle_beta   90.00
_cell.angle_gamma   90.00
#
_symmetry.space_group_name_H-M   'P 1'
#
loop_
_entity.id
_entity.type
_entity.pdbx_description
1 polymer ?
#
loop_
_entity_poly.entity_id
_entity_poly.type
_entity_poly.pdbx_seq_one_letter_code
_entity_poly.pdbx_strand_id
1 'polypeptide(L)'
;MRLLPLSFVLLSPLALASELRVPGQYGTLARALAVAVDGDVIVLAPGEYRESVRIHSAITLRGAGPNVTLLSASNVAGSVLSIDVGTGPVRIEGVGFRGNPNSDLGGYVLYSAGSRLELADAQFLDLAKGVRIERGSARFERLRFERCRGDGVQMAYEGGDEGKPGALELLDVRVTAQSMGYGARSLDGTRIVVDGKSRLTVCVEGPAELVTTPDGTTWPHATVWNLVPPAQDTTDEPWTNTDAGGDIPWTNTDAGNGTDAAPDEVEEVPVVPEMPREQRLAAYARIARELNDAIGPGAELEREITALGRFLEGLYALGDQYGWYSEGGDDLFCAEIARFARRHGRAGIQSAQAKWPANPQGNTVEALFNRRFGYDFQSLFVREDIAELVVALEQLEQAPDDETLAEALIDAYAVLFARFAIGSPAISGAQSVISSTLARLDISVTWRLVQLATTSESVYARNFAFALLPDTRRALLRHWREL
;
A
#
# COMPACT_ATOMS: atom_id res chain seq x y z
N MET A 1 43.37 -21.62 60.26
CA MET A 1 43.34 -20.50 59.29
C MET A 1 42.48 -20.92 58.12
N ARG A 2 41.22 -20.49 58.07
CA ARG A 2 40.31 -20.72 56.94
C ARG A 2 40.38 -19.49 56.03
N LEU A 3 40.85 -19.67 54.81
CA LEU A 3 40.89 -18.65 53.76
C LEU A 3 39.47 -18.42 53.24
N LEU A 4 38.99 -17.18 53.34
CA LEU A 4 37.75 -16.72 52.71
C LEU A 4 38.02 -16.46 51.22
N PRO A 5 37.17 -16.93 50.29
CA PRO A 5 37.31 -16.59 48.88
C PRO A 5 36.90 -15.13 48.67
N LEU A 6 37.82 -14.35 48.12
CA LEU A 6 37.60 -12.98 47.69
C LEU A 6 36.70 -13.03 46.44
N SER A 7 35.39 -12.94 46.62
CA SER A 7 34.44 -12.83 45.53
C SER A 7 34.70 -11.54 44.75
N PHE A 8 35.27 -11.68 43.56
CA PHE A 8 35.42 -10.61 42.58
C PHE A 8 34.03 -10.30 42.02
N VAL A 9 33.35 -9.31 42.60
CA VAL A 9 32.13 -8.75 42.02
C VAL A 9 32.54 -8.02 40.74
N LEU A 10 32.29 -8.66 39.60
CA LEU A 10 32.31 -8.03 38.29
C LEU A 10 31.27 -6.91 38.30
N LEU A 11 31.71 -5.69 38.58
CA LEU A 11 30.95 -4.48 38.35
C LEU A 11 30.83 -4.34 36.82
N SER A 12 29.78 -4.92 36.23
CA SER A 12 29.43 -4.60 34.84
C SER A 12 29.27 -3.09 34.76
N PRO A 13 30.03 -2.40 33.89
CA PRO A 13 29.82 -0.97 33.71
C PRO A 13 28.37 -0.81 33.23
N LEU A 14 27.53 -0.15 34.03
CA LEU A 14 26.31 0.42 33.50
C LEU A 14 26.76 1.34 32.36
N ALA A 15 26.47 0.95 31.12
CA ALA A 15 26.60 1.85 29.99
C ALA A 15 25.67 3.03 30.28
N LEU A 16 26.25 4.13 30.73
CA LEU A 16 25.52 5.36 30.94
C LEU A 16 25.20 5.90 29.55
N ALA A 17 23.90 6.02 29.25
CA ALA A 17 23.39 6.77 28.11
C ALA A 17 24.15 8.09 27.97
N SER A 18 24.85 8.26 26.85
CA SER A 18 25.67 9.43 26.56
C SER A 18 24.96 10.37 25.60
N GLU A 19 25.24 11.67 25.72
CA GLU A 19 24.74 12.67 24.78
C GLU A 19 25.79 12.91 23.67
N LEU A 20 25.45 12.54 22.43
CA LEU A 20 26.31 12.69 21.25
C LEU A 20 25.86 13.88 20.41
N ARG A 21 26.66 14.94 20.33
CA ARG A 21 26.26 16.19 19.65
C ARG A 21 26.71 16.26 18.20
N VAL A 22 25.81 16.65 17.30
CA VAL A 22 26.08 16.85 15.86
C VAL A 22 25.65 18.26 15.46
N PRO A 23 26.50 19.05 14.77
CA PRO A 23 27.85 18.73 14.31
C PRO A 23 28.96 18.93 15.37
N GLY A 24 28.61 19.23 16.63
CA GLY A 24 29.56 19.70 17.65
C GLY A 24 30.67 18.71 18.03
N GLN A 25 30.30 17.52 18.50
CA GLN A 25 31.23 16.45 18.87
C GLN A 25 31.55 15.56 17.66
N TYR A 26 30.55 15.29 16.84
CA TYR A 26 30.68 14.52 15.60
C TYR A 26 30.27 15.41 14.44
N GLY A 27 31.12 15.53 13.41
CA GLY A 27 30.84 16.43 12.27
C GLY A 27 29.68 16.00 11.36
N THR A 28 29.14 14.79 11.53
CA THR A 28 28.09 14.18 10.69
C THR A 28 27.24 13.24 11.53
N LEU A 29 25.98 13.03 11.14
CA LEU A 29 25.08 12.10 11.83
C LEU A 29 25.59 10.65 11.71
N ALA A 30 26.10 10.24 10.55
CA ALA A 30 26.65 8.90 10.35
C ALA A 30 27.78 8.55 11.34
N ARG A 31 28.66 9.51 11.63
CA ARG A 31 29.77 9.31 12.60
C ARG A 31 29.30 9.21 14.04
N ALA A 32 28.24 9.92 14.42
CA ALA A 32 27.65 9.78 15.75
C ALA A 32 26.99 8.41 15.91
N LEU A 33 26.23 7.97 14.89
CA LEU A 33 25.58 6.65 14.89
C LEU A 33 26.59 5.50 14.92
N ALA A 34 27.74 5.63 14.25
CA ALA A 34 28.77 4.59 14.22
C ALA A 34 29.42 4.28 15.58
N VAL A 35 29.30 5.18 16.57
CA VAL A 35 29.84 4.99 17.92
C VAL A 35 28.75 4.94 18.99
N ALA A 36 27.50 5.16 18.60
CA ALA A 36 26.38 5.15 19.51
C ALA A 36 26.14 3.73 20.02
N VAL A 37 25.78 3.63 21.29
CA VAL A 37 25.37 2.38 21.93
C VAL A 37 23.95 2.52 22.46
N ASP A 38 23.35 1.40 22.86
CA ASP A 38 22.00 1.38 23.40
C ASP A 38 21.86 2.35 24.60
N GLY A 39 20.80 3.16 24.54
CA GLY A 39 20.49 4.20 25.51
C GLY A 39 20.99 5.60 25.12
N ASP A 40 21.91 5.74 24.16
CA ASP A 40 22.47 7.04 23.79
C ASP A 40 21.42 8.03 23.23
N VAL A 41 21.70 9.32 23.41
CA VAL A 41 20.92 10.43 22.85
C VAL A 41 21.78 11.19 21.86
N ILE A 42 21.43 11.12 20.58
CA ILE A 42 22.06 11.92 19.53
C ILE A 42 21.31 13.24 19.39
N VAL A 43 21.98 14.35 19.69
CA VAL A 43 21.40 15.70 19.62
C VAL A 43 21.88 16.40 18.35
N LEU A 44 20.92 16.72 17.47
CA LEU A 44 21.14 17.47 16.25
C LEU A 44 20.90 18.96 16.50
N ALA A 45 21.92 19.77 16.20
CA ALA A 45 21.77 21.22 16.11
C ALA A 45 20.89 21.61 14.90
N PRO A 46 20.30 22.83 14.89
CA PRO A 46 19.61 23.35 13.71
C PRO A 46 20.49 23.27 12.45
N GLY A 47 19.93 22.75 11.37
CA GLY A 47 20.65 22.54 10.11
C GLY A 47 19.94 21.53 9.20
N GLU A 48 20.40 21.48 7.95
CA GLU A 48 20.00 20.44 6.99
C GLU A 48 21.12 19.40 6.87
N TYR A 49 20.79 18.14 7.15
CA TYR A 49 21.69 16.99 7.09
C TYR A 49 21.32 16.17 5.85
N ARG A 50 22.22 16.12 4.87
CA ARG A 50 22.04 15.43 3.58
C ARG A 50 22.82 14.12 3.58
N GLU A 51 22.38 13.20 4.42
CA GLU A 51 23.02 11.91 4.64
C GLU A 51 21.98 10.78 4.54
N SER A 52 22.37 9.61 4.03
CA SER A 52 21.64 8.36 4.28
C SER A 52 22.27 7.70 5.50
N VAL A 53 21.47 7.43 6.52
CA VAL A 53 21.98 6.83 7.76
C VAL A 53 21.20 5.59 8.16
N ARG A 54 21.89 4.75 8.92
CA ARG A 54 21.38 3.49 9.44
C ARG A 54 21.53 3.46 10.95
N ILE A 55 20.43 3.19 11.64
CA ILE A 55 20.38 3.02 13.10
C ILE A 55 20.41 1.51 13.40
N HIS A 56 21.37 1.12 14.23
CA HIS A 56 21.63 -0.27 14.63
C HIS A 56 21.63 -0.44 16.16
N SER A 57 21.26 0.61 16.90
CA SER A 57 21.24 0.64 18.37
C SER A 57 19.98 1.34 18.87
N ALA A 58 19.55 0.98 20.07
CA ALA A 58 18.36 1.53 20.73
C ALA A 58 18.65 2.97 21.23
N ILE A 59 18.48 3.96 20.36
CA ILE A 59 18.88 5.35 20.63
C ILE A 59 17.72 6.34 20.55
N THR A 60 17.93 7.53 21.10
CA THR A 60 17.08 8.70 20.86
C THR A 60 17.77 9.68 19.92
N LEU A 61 17.14 10.00 18.79
CA LEU A 61 17.57 11.07 17.89
C LEU A 61 16.72 12.32 18.14
N ARG A 62 17.33 13.38 18.67
CA ARG A 62 16.65 14.62 19.07
C ARG A 62 17.11 15.80 18.21
N GLY A 63 16.20 16.41 17.49
CA GLY A 63 16.41 17.68 16.81
C GLY A 63 16.01 18.90 17.64
N ALA A 64 16.43 20.07 17.20
CA ALA A 64 16.05 21.36 17.79
C ALA A 64 14.63 21.83 17.41
N GLY A 65 13.92 21.06 16.58
CA GLY A 65 12.58 21.35 16.09
C GLY A 65 12.42 20.98 14.62
N PRO A 66 11.23 20.53 14.19
CA PRO A 66 11.04 19.93 12.88
C PRO A 66 11.23 20.91 11.71
N ASN A 67 11.04 22.21 11.94
CA ASN A 67 11.21 23.24 10.92
C ASN A 67 12.66 23.71 10.75
N VAL A 68 13.53 23.37 11.71
CA VAL A 68 14.92 23.89 11.78
C VAL A 68 15.97 22.78 11.75
N THR A 69 15.60 21.53 12.03
CA THR A 69 16.46 20.35 11.93
C THR A 69 15.91 19.44 10.84
N LEU A 70 16.51 19.42 9.67
CA LEU A 70 16.00 18.71 8.50
C LEU A 70 16.93 17.57 8.08
N LEU A 71 16.42 16.35 8.00
CA LEU A 71 17.07 15.23 7.32
C LEU A 71 16.54 15.15 5.88
N SER A 72 17.43 15.18 4.89
CA SER A 72 17.07 15.46 3.49
C SER A 72 17.51 14.36 2.53
N ALA A 73 16.55 13.82 1.76
CA ALA A 73 16.74 12.80 0.73
C ALA A 73 17.13 13.38 -0.65
N SER A 74 17.21 14.71 -0.78
CA SER A 74 17.24 15.42 -2.07
C SER A 74 18.34 14.97 -3.04
N ASN A 75 19.42 14.34 -2.56
CA ASN A 75 20.52 13.81 -3.36
C ASN A 75 20.88 12.34 -3.04
N VAL A 76 19.98 11.60 -2.39
CA VAL A 76 20.28 10.27 -1.85
C VAL A 76 19.38 9.23 -2.52
N ALA A 77 19.99 8.17 -3.06
CA ALA A 77 19.23 7.00 -3.52
C ALA A 77 18.84 6.15 -2.30
N GLY A 78 17.53 5.93 -2.11
CA GLY A 78 17.00 5.12 -1.00
C GLY A 78 16.46 5.94 0.18
N SER A 79 16.35 5.30 1.35
CA SER A 79 15.85 5.92 2.57
C SER A 79 16.86 6.90 3.18
N VAL A 80 16.35 8.00 3.75
CA VAL A 80 17.17 8.95 4.53
C VAL A 80 17.61 8.29 5.83
N LEU A 81 16.70 7.55 6.44
CA LEU A 81 16.92 6.86 7.69
C LEU A 81 16.39 5.43 7.60
N SER A 82 17.25 4.47 7.89
CA SER A 82 16.91 3.05 8.00
C SER A 82 17.19 2.54 9.41
N ILE A 83 16.32 1.69 9.93
CA ILE A 83 16.50 1.01 11.23
C ILE A 83 16.60 -0.48 10.95
N ASP A 84 17.70 -1.08 11.41
CA ASP A 84 18.00 -2.50 11.15
C ASP A 84 17.11 -3.43 11.98
N VAL A 85 16.86 -4.62 11.43
CA VAL A 85 16.16 -5.72 12.13
C VAL A 85 16.83 -6.04 13.45
N GLY A 86 16.02 -6.20 14.51
CA GLY A 86 16.51 -6.55 15.83
C GLY A 86 17.11 -5.37 16.61
N THR A 87 17.11 -4.16 16.04
CA THR A 87 17.40 -2.95 16.80
C THR A 87 16.34 -2.78 17.89
N GLY A 88 16.77 -2.46 19.11
CA GLY A 88 15.85 -2.14 20.21
C GLY A 88 15.01 -0.88 19.93
N PRO A 89 14.30 -0.33 20.93
CA PRO A 89 13.42 0.81 20.72
C PRO A 89 14.20 2.03 20.23
N VAL A 90 13.71 2.65 19.15
CA VAL A 90 14.26 3.87 18.58
C VAL A 90 13.26 4.99 18.73
N ARG A 91 13.70 6.12 19.27
CA ARG A 91 12.90 7.34 19.38
C ARG A 91 13.49 8.44 18.53
N ILE A 92 12.67 9.12 17.74
CA ILE A 92 13.05 10.31 16.98
C ILE A 92 12.11 11.44 17.35
N GLU A 93 12.66 12.58 17.75
CA GLU A 93 11.86 13.73 18.17
C GLU A 93 12.39 15.07 17.69
N GLY A 94 11.48 15.98 17.32
CA GLY A 94 11.85 17.34 16.93
C GLY A 94 12.64 17.43 15.62
N VAL A 95 12.40 16.50 14.69
CA VAL A 95 13.12 16.39 13.41
C VAL A 95 12.14 16.51 12.24
N GLY A 96 12.52 17.28 11.23
CA GLY A 96 11.83 17.33 9.95
C GLY A 96 12.53 16.45 8.92
N PHE A 97 11.75 15.89 8.01
CA PHE A 97 12.23 15.08 6.92
C PHE A 97 11.79 15.70 5.60
N ARG A 98 12.74 15.89 4.68
CA ARG A 98 12.48 16.38 3.33
C ARG A 98 12.88 15.32 2.31
N GLY A 99 11.95 14.97 1.44
CA GLY A 99 12.15 13.98 0.40
C GLY A 99 12.37 14.61 -0.96
N ASN A 100 12.21 13.76 -1.97
CA ASN A 100 12.00 14.17 -3.36
C ASN A 100 10.66 13.59 -3.82
N PRO A 101 9.63 14.42 -4.12
CA PRO A 101 8.30 13.93 -4.49
C PRO A 101 8.28 13.29 -5.89
N ASN A 102 9.34 13.48 -6.67
CA ASN A 102 9.53 12.92 -8.01
C ASN A 102 10.45 11.69 -8.00
N SER A 103 10.78 11.15 -6.83
CA SER A 103 11.53 9.89 -6.74
C SER A 103 10.65 8.72 -7.19
N ASP A 104 10.89 8.22 -8.40
CA ASP A 104 10.26 6.99 -8.93
C ASP A 104 10.71 5.72 -8.19
N LEU A 105 11.76 5.80 -7.36
CA LEU A 105 12.42 4.66 -6.74
C LEU A 105 11.65 4.03 -5.56
N GLY A 106 10.39 4.39 -5.32
CA GLY A 106 9.55 3.76 -4.29
C GLY A 106 10.08 3.86 -2.84
N GLY A 107 11.15 4.63 -2.62
CA GLY A 107 11.86 4.72 -1.35
C GLY A 107 11.07 5.50 -0.30
N TYR A 108 10.83 4.86 0.84
CA TYR A 108 10.34 5.54 2.03
C TYR A 108 11.47 6.40 2.59
N VAL A 109 11.15 7.59 3.09
CA VAL A 109 12.14 8.43 3.76
C VAL A 109 12.66 7.77 5.03
N LEU A 110 11.76 7.11 5.77
CA LEU A 110 12.10 6.34 6.95
C LEU A 110 11.65 4.89 6.75
N TYR A 111 12.57 3.97 6.97
CA TYR A 111 12.31 2.54 6.94
C TYR A 111 12.69 1.91 8.28
N SER A 112 11.77 1.17 8.88
CA SER A 112 11.99 0.44 10.14
C SER A 112 11.66 -1.02 9.96
N ALA A 113 12.62 -1.91 10.18
CA ALA A 113 12.38 -3.35 10.17
C ALA A 113 12.55 -3.93 11.57
N GLY A 114 11.54 -4.60 12.11
CA GLY A 114 11.63 -5.35 13.37
C GLY A 114 11.60 -4.54 14.67
N SER A 115 11.70 -3.21 14.61
CA SER A 115 11.87 -2.36 15.80
C SER A 115 10.57 -1.69 16.28
N ARG A 116 10.57 -1.30 17.56
CA ARG A 116 9.59 -0.34 18.11
C ARG A 116 10.06 1.07 17.76
N LEU A 117 9.30 1.76 16.91
CA LEU A 117 9.60 3.12 16.47
C LEU A 117 8.70 4.14 17.15
N GLU A 118 9.29 5.12 17.82
CA GLU A 118 8.57 6.26 18.39
C GLU A 118 8.95 7.54 17.63
N LEU A 119 7.96 8.19 17.01
CA LEU A 119 8.15 9.50 16.36
C LEU A 119 7.34 10.55 17.11
N ALA A 120 7.99 11.64 17.51
CA ALA A 120 7.32 12.76 18.18
C ALA A 120 7.72 14.09 17.54
N ASP A 121 6.79 15.04 17.42
CA ASP A 121 7.09 16.41 16.99
C ASP A 121 7.88 16.47 15.67
N ALA A 122 7.42 15.69 14.68
CA ALA A 122 8.10 15.51 13.41
C ALA A 122 7.27 16.03 12.22
N GLN A 123 7.95 16.51 11.18
CA GLN A 123 7.33 16.98 9.95
C GLN A 123 7.92 16.24 8.74
N PHE A 124 7.08 15.89 7.79
CA PHE A 124 7.41 15.16 6.58
C PHE A 124 6.99 16.01 5.38
N LEU A 125 7.94 16.45 4.56
CA LEU A 125 7.70 17.39 3.47
C LEU A 125 8.22 16.87 2.14
N ASP A 126 7.43 17.04 1.08
CA ASP A 126 7.87 16.82 -0.31
C ASP A 126 8.34 15.37 -0.54
N LEU A 127 7.52 14.40 -0.10
CA LEU A 127 7.89 12.97 -0.10
C LEU A 127 7.25 12.19 -1.25
N ALA A 128 7.97 11.20 -1.79
CA ALA A 128 7.33 10.16 -2.60
C ALA A 128 6.54 9.20 -1.71
N LYS A 129 7.14 8.70 -0.62
CA LYS A 129 6.49 7.94 0.46
C LYS A 129 7.11 8.32 1.81
N GLY A 130 6.32 8.29 2.88
CA GLY A 130 6.76 8.75 4.20
C GLY A 130 7.54 7.70 4.98
N VAL A 131 6.84 6.95 5.82
CA VAL A 131 7.40 5.97 6.75
C VAL A 131 6.94 4.58 6.38
N ARG A 132 7.85 3.61 6.33
CA ARG A 132 7.52 2.17 6.27
C ARG A 132 7.98 1.47 7.54
N ILE A 133 7.08 0.66 8.09
CA ILE A 133 7.36 -0.22 9.21
C ILE A 133 7.09 -1.65 8.76
N GLU A 134 8.09 -2.50 8.91
CA GLU A 134 7.99 -3.92 8.69
C GLU A 134 8.23 -4.65 10.00
N ARG A 135 7.39 -5.63 10.34
CA ARG A 135 7.60 -6.54 11.48
C ARG A 135 7.82 -5.82 12.84
N GLY A 136 7.21 -4.66 13.05
CA GLY A 136 7.45 -3.81 14.22
C GLY A 136 6.20 -3.17 14.77
N SER A 137 6.35 -2.36 15.83
CA SER A 137 5.29 -1.48 16.33
C SER A 137 5.73 -0.04 16.23
N ALA A 138 4.77 0.87 16.12
CA ALA A 138 5.07 2.28 16.06
C ALA A 138 4.08 3.13 16.82
N ARG A 139 4.61 4.21 17.40
CA ARG A 139 3.82 5.23 18.08
C ARG A 139 4.21 6.60 17.57
N PHE A 140 3.25 7.28 16.96
CA PHE A 140 3.42 8.54 16.28
C PHE A 140 2.62 9.63 16.98
N GLU A 141 3.31 10.68 17.39
CA GLU A 141 2.74 11.77 18.17
C GLU A 141 3.08 13.11 17.53
N ARG A 142 2.06 13.96 17.30
CA ARG A 142 2.22 15.31 16.74
C ARG A 142 3.01 15.30 15.41
N LEU A 143 2.58 14.48 14.46
CA LEU A 143 3.19 14.38 13.15
C LEU A 143 2.45 15.19 12.10
N ARG A 144 3.18 15.72 11.11
CA ARG A 144 2.60 16.42 9.95
C ARG A 144 3.20 15.92 8.65
N PHE A 145 2.36 15.57 7.68
CA PHE A 145 2.74 15.22 6.32
C PHE A 145 2.21 16.27 5.34
N GLU A 146 3.12 16.88 4.57
CA GLU A 146 2.85 18.00 3.67
C GLU A 146 3.41 17.75 2.27
N ARG A 147 2.58 17.90 1.24
CA ARG A 147 2.98 17.75 -0.18
C ARG A 147 3.65 16.40 -0.48
N CYS A 148 3.11 15.32 0.08
CA CYS A 148 3.61 13.95 -0.14
C CYS A 148 2.82 13.28 -1.29
N ARG A 149 3.45 12.54 -2.21
CA ARG A 149 2.75 11.93 -3.37
C ARG A 149 2.22 10.52 -3.10
N GLY A 150 2.67 9.87 -2.03
CA GLY A 150 2.24 8.53 -1.65
C GLY A 150 1.96 8.43 -0.16
N ASP A 151 1.82 7.19 0.31
CA ASP A 151 1.40 6.91 1.68
C ASP A 151 2.29 7.64 2.70
N GLY A 152 1.65 8.31 3.67
CA GLY A 152 2.34 8.94 4.79
C GLY A 152 3.00 7.91 5.68
N VAL A 153 2.22 6.90 6.08
CA VAL A 153 2.69 5.74 6.85
C VAL A 153 2.21 4.47 6.17
N GLN A 154 3.09 3.50 6.01
CA GLN A 154 2.74 2.16 5.56
C GLN A 154 3.28 1.12 6.52
N MET A 155 2.40 0.23 6.95
CA MET A 155 2.76 -1.00 7.63
C MET A 155 2.60 -2.16 6.67
N ALA A 156 3.67 -2.92 6.50
CA ALA A 156 3.74 -4.00 5.52
C ALA A 156 4.52 -5.18 6.08
N TYR A 157 4.05 -6.38 5.75
CA TYR A 157 4.81 -7.60 5.92
C TYR A 157 5.19 -8.12 4.53
N GLU A 158 6.45 -7.96 4.14
CA GLU A 158 7.01 -8.76 3.06
C GLU A 158 7.51 -10.08 3.67
N GLY A 159 6.83 -11.18 3.36
CA GLY A 159 7.26 -12.49 3.86
C GLY A 159 6.36 -13.70 3.59
N GLY A 160 5.05 -13.54 3.41
CA GLY A 160 4.11 -14.68 3.43
C GLY A 160 4.05 -15.30 4.84
N ASP A 161 2.85 -15.32 5.42
CA ASP A 161 2.40 -15.99 6.65
C ASP A 161 3.35 -16.07 7.88
N GLU A 162 2.83 -15.70 9.07
CA GLU A 162 3.40 -15.88 10.44
C GLU A 162 4.09 -14.70 11.15
N GLY A 163 4.14 -13.50 10.56
CA GLY A 163 4.47 -12.30 11.33
C GLY A 163 3.28 -11.87 12.21
N LYS A 164 3.40 -11.86 13.54
CA LYS A 164 2.36 -11.25 14.39
C LYS A 164 2.16 -9.77 13.97
N PRO A 165 0.93 -9.33 13.70
CA PRO A 165 0.66 -7.97 13.27
C PRO A 165 1.20 -6.97 14.30
N GLY A 166 1.81 -5.91 13.80
CA GLY A 166 2.28 -4.80 14.63
C GLY A 166 1.12 -4.04 15.28
N ALA A 167 1.48 -3.06 16.10
CA ALA A 167 0.56 -2.04 16.58
C ALA A 167 1.02 -0.67 16.08
N LEU A 168 0.09 0.12 15.53
CA LEU A 168 0.32 1.50 15.11
C LEU A 168 -0.55 2.44 15.92
N GLU A 169 0.06 3.30 16.73
CA GLU A 169 -0.65 4.36 17.45
C GLU A 169 -0.42 5.71 16.77
N LEU A 170 -1.50 6.39 16.37
CA LEU A 170 -1.49 7.71 15.73
C LEU A 170 -2.18 8.74 16.63
N LEU A 171 -1.39 9.67 17.19
CA LEU A 171 -1.82 10.69 18.14
C LEU A 171 -1.55 12.10 17.58
N ASP A 172 -2.59 12.89 17.29
CA ASP A 172 -2.48 14.20 16.61
C ASP A 172 -1.61 14.17 15.33
N VAL A 173 -1.87 13.19 14.46
CA VAL A 173 -1.21 13.02 13.16
C VAL A 173 -2.02 13.71 12.07
N ARG A 174 -1.41 14.58 11.26
CA ARG A 174 -2.10 15.33 10.21
C ARG A 174 -1.48 15.10 8.84
N VAL A 175 -2.33 14.85 7.85
CA VAL A 175 -1.93 14.72 6.45
C VAL A 175 -2.67 15.78 5.65
N THR A 176 -1.94 16.66 4.97
CA THR A 176 -2.57 17.77 4.22
C THR A 176 -3.23 17.29 2.94
N ALA A 177 -4.23 18.04 2.45
CA ALA A 177 -4.92 17.76 1.19
C ALA A 177 -4.00 17.85 -0.06
N GLN A 178 -2.81 18.42 0.08
CA GLN A 178 -1.79 18.43 -0.99
C GLN A 178 -1.04 17.09 -1.08
N SER A 179 -1.27 16.18 -0.15
CA SER A 179 -0.69 14.85 -0.19
C SER A 179 -1.60 13.88 -0.95
N MET A 180 -1.02 13.09 -1.85
CA MET A 180 -1.66 11.99 -2.56
C MET A 180 -1.33 10.66 -1.85
N GLY A 181 -2.25 9.69 -1.86
CA GLY A 181 -2.11 8.42 -1.13
C GLY A 181 -2.82 8.42 0.23
N TYR A 182 -2.68 7.32 0.98
CA TYR A 182 -3.29 7.22 2.30
C TYR A 182 -2.43 7.91 3.35
N GLY A 183 -3.06 8.45 4.39
CA GLY A 183 -2.29 8.97 5.52
C GLY A 183 -1.62 7.88 6.31
N ALA A 184 -2.33 6.78 6.52
CA ALA A 184 -1.80 5.52 7.03
C ALA A 184 -2.39 4.36 6.24
N ARG A 185 -1.59 3.34 5.93
CA ARG A 185 -2.01 2.09 5.28
C ARG A 185 -1.45 0.90 6.03
N SER A 186 -2.29 -0.07 6.36
CA SER A 186 -1.88 -1.39 6.87
C SER A 186 -2.13 -2.44 5.79
N LEU A 187 -1.12 -3.28 5.52
CA LEU A 187 -1.18 -4.38 4.56
C LEU A 187 -1.13 -5.77 5.22
N ASP A 188 -0.94 -5.84 6.53
CA ASP A 188 -0.53 -7.06 7.24
C ASP A 188 -1.40 -7.39 8.46
N GLY A 189 -2.62 -6.85 8.53
CA GLY A 189 -3.47 -7.08 9.70
C GLY A 189 -3.06 -6.27 10.95
N THR A 190 -2.14 -5.31 10.85
CA THR A 190 -1.76 -4.41 11.96
C THR A 190 -2.97 -3.72 12.57
N ARG A 191 -3.04 -3.76 13.91
CA ARG A 191 -3.98 -2.95 14.69
C ARG A 191 -3.58 -1.48 14.64
N ILE A 192 -4.44 -0.64 14.09
CA ILE A 192 -4.23 0.81 14.04
C ILE A 192 -5.10 1.47 15.09
N VAL A 193 -4.50 2.25 15.99
CA VAL A 193 -5.19 3.08 16.97
C VAL A 193 -5.05 4.55 16.56
N VAL A 194 -6.16 5.26 16.39
CA VAL A 194 -6.15 6.68 16.01
C VAL A 194 -6.89 7.52 17.06
N ASP A 195 -6.26 8.60 17.53
CA ASP A 195 -6.87 9.50 18.52
C ASP A 195 -7.93 10.44 17.93
N GLY A 196 -8.63 11.21 18.77
CA GLY A 196 -9.62 12.25 18.41
C GLY A 196 -9.12 13.45 17.58
N LYS A 197 -7.80 13.69 17.59
CA LYS A 197 -7.20 14.94 17.10
C LYS A 197 -6.52 14.81 15.74
N SER A 198 -6.16 13.59 15.35
CA SER A 198 -5.51 13.32 14.07
C SER A 198 -6.39 13.82 12.89
N ARG A 199 -5.87 13.96 11.69
CA ARG A 199 -6.63 14.28 10.48
C ARG A 199 -5.95 13.60 9.30
N LEU A 200 -6.37 12.38 9.00
CA LEU A 200 -5.80 11.56 7.93
C LEU A 200 -6.79 10.49 7.43
N THR A 201 -6.55 10.00 6.21
CA THR A 201 -7.23 8.80 5.67
C THR A 201 -6.45 7.55 6.09
N VAL A 202 -7.15 6.51 6.53
CA VAL A 202 -6.56 5.24 6.98
C VAL A 202 -7.07 4.09 6.12
N CYS A 203 -6.19 3.42 5.38
CA CYS A 203 -6.53 2.22 4.63
C CYS A 203 -6.05 0.97 5.39
N VAL A 204 -6.87 -0.08 5.37
CA VAL A 204 -6.65 -1.27 6.18
C VAL A 204 -6.95 -2.50 5.33
N GLU A 205 -5.92 -3.20 4.87
CA GLU A 205 -6.05 -4.40 4.06
C GLU A 205 -5.85 -5.66 4.92
N GLY A 206 -6.72 -6.65 4.73
CA GLY A 206 -6.68 -7.92 5.48
C GLY A 206 -7.37 -7.85 6.86
N PRO A 207 -7.02 -8.77 7.80
CA PRO A 207 -7.70 -8.95 9.08
C PRO A 207 -7.30 -7.89 10.13
N ALA A 208 -7.10 -6.64 9.72
CA ALA A 208 -6.66 -5.59 10.62
C ALA A 208 -7.80 -4.96 11.41
N GLU A 209 -7.51 -4.61 12.67
CA GLU A 209 -8.42 -3.93 13.57
C GLU A 209 -8.12 -2.43 13.56
N LEU A 210 -9.05 -1.62 13.07
CA LEU A 210 -9.00 -0.17 13.29
C LEU A 210 -9.73 0.17 14.59
N VAL A 211 -9.01 0.77 15.53
CA VAL A 211 -9.56 1.25 16.81
C VAL A 211 -9.50 2.77 16.81
N THR A 212 -10.65 3.41 16.69
CA THR A 212 -10.78 4.86 16.81
C THR A 212 -11.08 5.19 18.26
N THR A 213 -10.11 5.80 18.94
CA THR A 213 -10.03 6.15 20.37
C THR A 213 -10.33 5.03 21.39
N PRO A 214 -9.77 5.10 22.62
CA PRO A 214 -10.03 4.11 23.68
C PRO A 214 -11.50 4.04 24.14
N ASP A 215 -12.33 5.01 23.76
CA ASP A 215 -13.76 5.11 24.12
C ASP A 215 -14.72 4.52 23.05
N GLY A 216 -14.19 4.01 21.94
CA GLY A 216 -14.96 3.31 20.91
C GLY A 216 -15.82 4.21 20.01
N THR A 217 -15.58 5.52 19.98
CA THR A 217 -16.33 6.43 19.09
C THR A 217 -15.78 6.38 17.65
N THR A 218 -16.64 6.06 16.69
CA THR A 218 -16.29 6.04 15.26
C THR A 218 -16.01 7.44 14.74
N TRP A 219 -14.98 7.52 13.92
CA TRP A 219 -14.32 8.76 13.58
C TRP A 219 -14.78 9.29 12.20
N PRO A 220 -15.26 10.54 12.06
CA PRO A 220 -15.94 11.00 10.86
C PRO A 220 -15.04 11.19 9.62
N HIS A 221 -13.72 11.09 9.78
CA HIS A 221 -12.74 11.29 8.69
C HIS A 221 -11.85 10.06 8.42
N ALA A 222 -12.03 8.97 9.16
CA ALA A 222 -11.36 7.71 8.87
C ALA A 222 -12.23 6.91 7.89
N THR A 223 -11.85 6.87 6.62
CA THR A 223 -12.49 5.96 5.65
C THR A 223 -11.77 4.62 5.72
N VAL A 224 -12.38 3.62 6.37
CA VAL A 224 -11.84 2.25 6.41
C VAL A 224 -12.15 1.56 5.08
N TRP A 225 -11.12 1.00 4.46
CA TRP A 225 -11.22 0.24 3.22
C TRP A 225 -10.88 -1.22 3.47
N ASN A 226 -11.86 -2.04 3.85
CA ASN A 226 -11.67 -3.49 3.92
C ASN A 226 -11.78 -4.09 2.51
N LEU A 227 -10.69 -4.62 1.98
CA LEU A 227 -10.68 -5.25 0.65
C LEU A 227 -10.87 -6.77 0.66
N VAL A 228 -10.95 -7.45 1.82
CA VAL A 228 -11.22 -8.90 1.86
C VAL A 228 -11.96 -9.25 3.17
N PRO A 229 -13.20 -9.79 3.16
CA PRO A 229 -13.74 -10.46 4.34
C PRO A 229 -12.84 -11.66 4.68
N PRO A 230 -12.62 -11.99 5.97
CA PRO A 230 -11.84 -13.19 6.30
C PRO A 230 -12.38 -14.36 5.50
N ALA A 231 -11.50 -15.13 4.88
CA ALA A 231 -11.89 -16.42 4.33
C ALA A 231 -12.64 -17.14 5.46
N GLN A 232 -13.92 -17.45 5.24
CA GLN A 232 -14.61 -18.34 6.16
C GLN A 232 -13.81 -19.62 6.14
N ASP A 233 -13.17 -19.93 7.26
CA ASP A 233 -12.54 -21.21 7.47
C ASP A 233 -13.67 -22.25 7.40
N THR A 234 -13.82 -22.90 6.25
CA THR A 234 -14.81 -23.95 6.03
C THR A 234 -14.34 -25.29 6.58
N THR A 235 -13.33 -25.32 7.47
CA THR A 235 -12.89 -26.54 8.15
C THR A 235 -13.49 -26.65 9.56
N ASP A 236 -14.83 -26.55 9.65
CA ASP A 236 -15.59 -27.11 10.76
C ASP A 236 -15.61 -28.64 10.64
N GLU A 237 -14.47 -29.30 10.93
CA GLU A 237 -14.49 -30.67 11.45
C GLU A 237 -13.89 -30.68 12.86
N PRO A 238 -14.64 -31.14 13.89
CA PRO A 238 -14.18 -31.09 15.27
C PRO A 238 -13.11 -32.15 15.52
N TRP A 239 -11.86 -31.71 15.65
CA TRP A 239 -10.82 -32.52 16.27
C TRP A 239 -11.10 -32.66 17.77
N THR A 240 -11.65 -33.80 18.18
CA THR A 240 -11.72 -34.18 19.60
C THR A 240 -10.33 -34.57 20.08
N ASN A 241 -9.62 -33.64 20.72
CA ASN A 241 -8.42 -33.94 21.47
C ASN A 241 -8.81 -34.44 22.88
N THR A 242 -9.06 -35.74 23.00
CA THR A 242 -8.87 -36.45 24.26
C THR A 242 -7.41 -36.88 24.31
N ASP A 243 -6.58 -36.09 24.98
CA ASP A 243 -5.70 -36.62 26.01
C ASP A 243 -5.23 -35.51 26.94
N ALA A 244 -5.52 -35.75 28.22
CA ALA A 244 -5.21 -34.89 29.32
C ALA A 244 -3.76 -35.10 29.78
N GLY A 245 -3.11 -34.00 30.15
CA GLY A 245 -2.21 -34.02 31.31
C GLY A 245 -0.78 -33.55 31.06
N GLY A 246 -0.43 -32.43 31.69
CA GLY A 246 0.87 -32.27 32.33
C GLY A 246 1.76 -31.16 31.78
N ASP A 247 1.78 -30.02 32.47
CA ASP A 247 2.98 -29.18 32.62
C ASP A 247 4.21 -30.07 32.92
N ILE A 248 5.40 -29.81 32.34
CA ILE A 248 6.61 -29.17 32.94
C ILE A 248 7.68 -28.89 31.82
N PRO A 249 8.90 -28.33 32.06
CA PRO A 249 9.41 -27.12 31.40
C PRO A 249 10.52 -27.36 30.36
N TRP A 250 10.76 -26.37 29.49
CA TRP A 250 11.89 -26.37 28.57
C TRP A 250 13.23 -26.18 29.30
N THR A 251 14.12 -27.17 29.15
CA THR A 251 15.56 -26.95 29.30
C THR A 251 16.28 -27.42 28.04
N ASN A 252 17.18 -26.56 27.59
CA ASN A 252 18.01 -26.68 26.41
C ASN A 252 19.28 -27.48 26.75
N THR A 253 19.58 -28.56 26.03
CA THR A 253 20.96 -29.07 25.92
C THR A 253 21.14 -29.97 24.70
N ASP A 254 22.05 -29.55 23.82
CA ASP A 254 22.80 -30.44 22.93
C ASP A 254 23.70 -31.38 23.75
N ALA A 255 23.76 -32.65 23.34
CA ALA A 255 24.96 -33.48 23.14
C ALA A 255 24.71 -34.97 23.44
N GLY A 256 24.90 -35.81 22.42
CA GLY A 256 25.61 -37.08 22.55
C GLY A 256 24.80 -38.37 22.76
N ASN A 257 24.87 -39.21 21.73
CA ASN A 257 24.81 -40.69 21.73
C ASN A 257 23.51 -41.40 22.12
N GLY A 258 22.83 -41.89 21.07
CA GLY A 258 22.60 -43.33 20.85
C GLY A 258 21.47 -43.99 21.64
N THR A 259 20.41 -44.38 20.95
CA THR A 259 20.02 -45.79 20.72
C THR A 259 18.80 -45.86 19.80
N ASP A 260 18.91 -46.75 18.82
CA ASP A 260 17.90 -47.40 17.99
C ASP A 260 16.41 -47.15 18.32
N ALA A 261 15.76 -46.33 17.50
CA ALA A 261 14.37 -46.49 17.13
C ALA A 261 14.24 -46.12 15.65
N ALA A 262 13.77 -47.06 14.83
CA ALA A 262 13.50 -46.83 13.41
C ALA A 262 12.41 -45.75 13.27
N PRO A 263 12.62 -44.68 12.48
CA PRO A 263 11.55 -43.77 12.16
C PRO A 263 10.63 -44.42 11.13
N ASP A 264 9.33 -44.42 11.41
CA ASP A 264 8.30 -44.69 10.43
C ASP A 264 8.49 -43.79 9.21
N GLU A 265 8.36 -44.37 8.01
CA GLU A 265 8.54 -43.73 6.71
C GLU A 265 7.65 -42.49 6.60
N VAL A 266 8.25 -41.30 6.77
CA VAL A 266 7.66 -40.05 6.28
C VAL A 266 7.76 -40.13 4.75
N GLU A 267 6.62 -40.25 4.09
CA GLU A 267 6.50 -40.23 2.64
C GLU A 267 7.15 -38.93 2.12
N GLU A 268 8.36 -39.04 1.55
CA GLU A 268 9.09 -37.89 1.01
C GLU A 268 8.23 -37.23 -0.07
N VAL A 269 7.72 -36.03 0.21
CA VAL A 269 7.05 -35.21 -0.80
C VAL A 269 8.06 -35.01 -1.94
N PRO A 270 7.78 -35.48 -3.17
CA PRO A 270 8.75 -35.43 -4.24
C PRO A 270 9.15 -33.98 -4.52
N VAL A 271 10.44 -33.69 -4.37
CA VAL A 271 11.01 -32.38 -4.74
C VAL A 271 10.80 -32.18 -6.23
N VAL A 272 9.86 -31.30 -6.59
CA VAL A 272 9.60 -30.95 -7.99
C VAL A 272 10.84 -30.24 -8.54
N PRO A 273 11.49 -30.75 -9.60
CA PRO A 273 12.71 -30.17 -10.11
C PRO A 273 12.47 -28.78 -10.71
N GLU A 274 13.24 -27.78 -10.26
CA GLU A 274 13.19 -26.42 -10.80
C GLU A 274 13.77 -26.38 -12.22
N MET A 275 13.03 -25.83 -13.19
CA MET A 275 13.56 -25.53 -14.52
C MET A 275 14.44 -24.27 -14.47
N PRO A 276 15.62 -24.30 -15.13
CA PRO A 276 16.47 -23.14 -15.26
C PRO A 276 15.74 -21.93 -15.87
N ARG A 277 16.00 -20.74 -15.33
CA ARG A 277 15.36 -19.47 -15.74
C ARG A 277 15.33 -19.24 -17.26
N GLU A 278 16.39 -19.60 -17.97
CA GLU A 278 16.48 -19.43 -19.42
C GLU A 278 15.48 -20.30 -20.19
N GLN A 279 15.26 -21.54 -19.74
CA GLN A 279 14.26 -22.45 -20.33
C GLN A 279 12.83 -21.95 -20.03
N ARG A 280 12.60 -21.35 -18.85
CA ARG A 280 11.33 -20.70 -18.51
C ARG A 280 11.03 -19.54 -19.45
N LEU A 281 11.99 -18.63 -19.64
CA LEU A 281 11.85 -17.51 -20.57
C LEU A 281 11.64 -17.98 -22.01
N ALA A 282 12.28 -19.06 -22.43
CA ALA A 282 12.07 -19.66 -23.74
C ALA A 282 10.66 -20.25 -23.91
N ALA A 283 10.12 -20.90 -22.89
CA ALA A 283 8.75 -21.43 -22.89
C ALA A 283 7.72 -20.29 -22.98
N TYR A 284 7.87 -19.24 -22.18
CA TYR A 284 7.02 -18.04 -22.26
C TYR A 284 7.11 -17.34 -23.60
N ALA A 285 8.32 -17.17 -24.15
CA ALA A 285 8.52 -16.56 -25.46
C ALA A 285 7.92 -17.40 -26.61
N ARG A 286 7.91 -18.73 -26.50
CA ARG A 286 7.22 -19.61 -27.46
C ARG A 286 5.71 -19.40 -27.40
N ILE A 287 5.13 -19.49 -26.20
CA ILE A 287 3.68 -19.35 -25.99
C ILE A 287 3.20 -17.95 -26.40
N ALA A 288 3.96 -16.89 -26.09
CA ALA A 288 3.66 -15.52 -26.53
C ALA A 288 3.69 -15.35 -28.06
N ARG A 289 4.62 -16.02 -28.76
CA ARG A 289 4.69 -15.99 -30.23
C ARG A 289 3.50 -16.70 -30.87
N GLU A 290 3.16 -17.90 -30.37
CA GLU A 290 1.99 -18.65 -30.84
C GLU A 290 0.69 -17.85 -30.66
N LEU A 291 0.57 -17.12 -29.54
CA LEU A 291 -0.53 -16.21 -29.30
C LEU A 291 -0.52 -15.03 -30.30
N ASN A 292 0.62 -14.38 -30.49
CA ASN A 292 0.74 -13.23 -31.38
C ASN A 292 0.47 -13.59 -32.85
N ASP A 293 0.88 -14.79 -33.28
CA ASP A 293 0.60 -15.31 -34.62
C ASP A 293 -0.89 -15.64 -34.80
N ALA A 294 -1.55 -16.13 -33.74
CA ALA A 294 -2.99 -16.40 -33.74
C ALA A 294 -3.84 -15.11 -33.70
N ILE A 295 -3.32 -14.02 -33.12
CA ILE A 295 -4.00 -12.73 -32.93
C ILE A 295 -3.50 -11.66 -33.93
N GLY A 296 -3.11 -12.07 -35.13
CA GLY A 296 -2.71 -11.15 -36.18
C GLY A 296 -3.77 -10.06 -36.48
N PRO A 297 -3.37 -8.94 -37.11
CA PRO A 297 -4.28 -7.84 -37.44
C PRO A 297 -5.46 -8.32 -38.29
N GLY A 298 -6.68 -8.14 -37.78
CA GLY A 298 -7.93 -8.56 -38.45
C GLY A 298 -8.44 -9.96 -38.06
N ALA A 299 -7.90 -10.58 -37.01
CA ALA A 299 -8.51 -11.78 -36.44
C ALA A 299 -9.93 -11.47 -35.93
N GLU A 300 -10.86 -12.41 -36.14
CA GLU A 300 -12.21 -12.32 -35.58
C GLU A 300 -12.14 -12.48 -34.05
N LEU A 301 -12.99 -11.75 -33.32
CA LEU A 301 -13.08 -11.78 -31.85
C LEU A 301 -13.09 -13.22 -31.30
N GLU A 302 -13.86 -14.12 -31.92
CA GLU A 302 -13.95 -15.54 -31.54
C GLU A 302 -12.62 -16.29 -31.65
N ARG A 303 -11.84 -16.03 -32.70
CA ARG A 303 -10.52 -16.62 -32.88
C ARG A 303 -9.53 -16.10 -31.85
N GLU A 304 -9.61 -14.81 -31.52
CA GLU A 304 -8.75 -14.22 -30.49
C GLU A 304 -9.07 -14.70 -29.08
N ILE A 305 -10.36 -14.80 -28.73
CA ILE A 305 -10.80 -15.35 -27.43
C ILE A 305 -10.32 -16.80 -27.28
N THR A 306 -10.45 -17.60 -28.34
CA THR A 306 -9.98 -18.99 -28.38
C THR A 306 -8.46 -19.07 -28.22
N ALA A 307 -7.72 -18.18 -28.88
CA ALA A 307 -6.25 -18.14 -28.78
C ALA A 307 -5.78 -17.76 -27.36
N LEU A 308 -6.41 -16.76 -26.75
CA LEU A 308 -6.14 -16.38 -25.35
C LEU A 308 -6.51 -17.48 -24.35
N GLY A 309 -7.60 -18.21 -24.60
CA GLY A 309 -7.97 -19.36 -23.77
C GLY A 309 -6.92 -20.47 -23.79
N ARG A 310 -6.41 -20.82 -24.98
CA ARG A 310 -5.31 -21.81 -25.11
C ARG A 310 -4.00 -21.32 -24.48
N PHE A 311 -3.72 -20.03 -24.59
CA PHE A 311 -2.58 -19.42 -23.94
C PHE A 311 -2.66 -19.55 -22.41
N LEU A 312 -3.84 -19.30 -21.83
CA LEU A 312 -4.12 -19.50 -20.42
C LEU A 312 -3.95 -20.95 -19.98
N GLU A 313 -4.52 -21.90 -20.72
CA GLU A 313 -4.36 -23.33 -20.47
C GLU A 313 -2.89 -23.75 -20.49
N GLY A 314 -2.11 -23.23 -21.45
CA GLY A 314 -0.67 -23.48 -21.54
C GLY A 314 0.13 -22.91 -20.37
N LEU A 315 -0.24 -21.72 -19.86
CA LEU A 315 0.36 -21.15 -18.66
C LEU A 315 0.04 -21.97 -17.41
N TYR A 316 -1.21 -22.41 -17.24
CA TYR A 316 -1.60 -23.23 -16.10
C TYR A 316 -0.98 -24.62 -16.14
N ALA A 317 -0.90 -25.26 -17.31
CA ALA A 317 -0.24 -26.56 -17.44
C ALA A 317 1.26 -26.47 -17.05
N LEU A 318 1.94 -25.37 -17.39
CA LEU A 318 3.29 -25.12 -16.91
C LEU A 318 3.34 -24.84 -15.40
N GLY A 319 2.34 -24.13 -14.87
CA GLY A 319 2.23 -23.88 -13.43
C GLY A 319 2.04 -25.16 -12.61
N ASP A 320 1.15 -26.05 -13.04
CA ASP A 320 0.89 -27.34 -12.40
C ASP A 320 2.08 -28.30 -12.52
N GLN A 321 2.73 -28.35 -13.68
CA GLN A 321 3.86 -29.26 -13.90
C GLN A 321 5.10 -28.88 -13.06
N TYR A 322 5.28 -27.60 -12.76
CA TYR A 322 6.51 -27.09 -12.15
C TYR A 322 6.31 -26.34 -10.82
N GLY A 323 5.08 -26.25 -10.31
CA GLY A 323 4.75 -25.55 -9.06
C GLY A 323 4.85 -24.03 -9.14
N TRP A 324 4.66 -23.42 -10.32
CA TRP A 324 4.89 -21.98 -10.52
C TRP A 324 3.61 -21.22 -10.83
N TYR A 325 3.21 -20.38 -9.88
CA TYR A 325 2.06 -19.49 -10.06
C TYR A 325 2.40 -18.00 -9.98
N SER A 326 3.63 -17.54 -9.71
CA SER A 326 3.77 -16.20 -9.11
C SER A 326 4.73 -15.16 -9.73
N GLU A 327 5.67 -15.47 -10.64
CA GLU A 327 6.69 -14.46 -11.01
C GLU A 327 6.89 -14.12 -12.49
N GLY A 328 6.22 -14.78 -13.44
CA GLY A 328 6.38 -14.43 -14.87
C GLY A 328 5.21 -14.76 -15.78
N GLY A 329 4.46 -15.84 -15.48
CA GLY A 329 3.25 -16.18 -16.20
C GLY A 329 2.16 -15.12 -16.05
N ASP A 330 1.95 -14.65 -14.82
CA ASP A 330 0.94 -13.64 -14.50
C ASP A 330 1.20 -12.29 -15.19
N ASP A 331 2.46 -11.83 -15.23
CA ASP A 331 2.81 -10.56 -15.87
C ASP A 331 2.57 -10.59 -17.39
N LEU A 332 2.92 -11.71 -18.03
CA LEU A 332 2.68 -11.92 -19.45
C LEU A 332 1.18 -12.01 -19.74
N PHE A 333 0.46 -12.79 -18.93
CA PHE A 333 -0.99 -12.93 -19.04
C PHE A 333 -1.71 -11.59 -18.90
N CYS A 334 -1.36 -10.83 -17.89
CA CYS A 334 -1.93 -9.53 -17.64
C CYS A 334 -1.62 -8.52 -18.75
N ALA A 335 -0.41 -8.55 -19.31
CA ALA A 335 -0.03 -7.70 -20.44
C ALA A 335 -0.87 -8.00 -21.69
N GLU A 336 -1.15 -9.28 -21.96
CA GLU A 336 -1.97 -9.69 -23.10
C GLU A 336 -3.46 -9.39 -22.89
N ILE A 337 -4.00 -9.56 -21.68
CA ILE A 337 -5.36 -9.12 -21.39
C ILE A 337 -5.50 -7.62 -21.55
N ALA A 338 -4.53 -6.84 -21.07
CA ALA A 338 -4.56 -5.40 -21.26
C ALA A 338 -4.53 -5.02 -22.75
N ARG A 339 -3.83 -5.77 -23.61
CA ARG A 339 -3.85 -5.57 -25.08
C ARG A 339 -5.18 -5.99 -25.70
N PHE A 340 -5.78 -7.08 -25.24
CA PHE A 340 -7.07 -7.55 -25.72
C PHE A 340 -8.20 -6.58 -25.32
N ALA A 341 -8.24 -6.14 -24.06
CA ALA A 341 -9.16 -5.13 -23.56
C ALA A 341 -9.07 -3.82 -24.37
N ARG A 342 -7.85 -3.38 -24.71
CA ARG A 342 -7.65 -2.18 -25.56
C ARG A 342 -8.21 -2.33 -26.98
N ARG A 343 -8.33 -3.54 -27.51
CA ARG A 343 -8.78 -3.77 -28.90
C ARG A 343 -10.27 -4.03 -29.00
N HIS A 344 -10.86 -4.74 -28.03
CA HIS A 344 -12.26 -5.19 -28.11
C HIS A 344 -13.17 -4.60 -27.04
N GLY A 345 -12.61 -3.82 -26.11
CA GLY A 345 -13.37 -3.14 -25.09
C GLY A 345 -14.08 -4.05 -24.10
N ARG A 346 -15.02 -3.49 -23.34
CA ARG A 346 -15.78 -4.21 -22.29
C ARG A 346 -16.54 -5.40 -22.85
N ALA A 347 -17.23 -5.23 -23.99
CA ALA A 347 -18.02 -6.30 -24.60
C ALA A 347 -17.15 -7.49 -25.05
N GLY A 348 -15.96 -7.22 -25.58
CA GLY A 348 -15.01 -8.27 -25.96
C GLY A 348 -14.49 -9.06 -24.76
N ILE A 349 -14.19 -8.37 -23.66
CA ILE A 349 -13.74 -8.99 -22.41
C ILE A 349 -14.85 -9.81 -21.75
N GLN A 350 -16.09 -9.32 -21.70
CA GLN A 350 -17.23 -10.07 -21.18
C GLN A 350 -17.50 -11.33 -22.01
N SER A 351 -17.41 -11.22 -23.34
CA SER A 351 -17.53 -12.37 -24.24
C SER A 351 -16.40 -13.38 -24.02
N ALA A 352 -15.20 -12.91 -23.66
CA ALA A 352 -14.07 -13.76 -23.32
C ALA A 352 -14.25 -14.44 -21.96
N GLN A 353 -14.67 -13.70 -20.93
CA GLN A 353 -14.95 -14.22 -19.58
C GLN A 353 -16.03 -15.29 -19.59
N ALA A 354 -17.08 -15.16 -20.40
CA ALA A 354 -18.12 -16.18 -20.53
C ALA A 354 -17.59 -17.52 -21.09
N LYS A 355 -16.42 -17.51 -21.74
CA LYS A 355 -15.80 -18.68 -22.37
C LYS A 355 -14.55 -19.18 -21.66
N TRP A 356 -13.94 -18.35 -20.82
CA TRP A 356 -12.78 -18.74 -20.02
C TRP A 356 -13.25 -19.41 -18.73
N PRO A 357 -12.98 -20.72 -18.54
CA PRO A 357 -13.24 -21.34 -17.26
C PRO A 357 -12.36 -20.67 -16.19
N ALA A 358 -12.85 -20.65 -14.95
CA ALA A 358 -11.98 -20.37 -13.81
C ALA A 358 -10.79 -21.34 -13.84
N ASN A 359 -9.64 -20.90 -13.35
CA ASN A 359 -8.48 -21.78 -13.25
C ASN A 359 -8.78 -22.97 -12.31
N PRO A 360 -7.92 -24.00 -12.24
CA PRO A 360 -8.15 -25.15 -11.34
C PRO A 360 -8.37 -24.77 -9.87
N GLN A 361 -7.89 -23.60 -9.42
CA GLN A 361 -8.14 -23.05 -8.09
C GLN A 361 -9.40 -22.16 -7.99
N GLY A 362 -10.25 -22.13 -9.02
CA GLY A 362 -11.49 -21.35 -9.04
C GLY A 362 -11.31 -19.84 -9.29
N ASN A 363 -10.12 -19.36 -9.62
CA ASN A 363 -9.89 -17.94 -9.87
C ASN A 363 -10.33 -17.55 -11.28
N THR A 364 -11.12 -16.49 -11.39
CA THR A 364 -11.46 -15.85 -12.67
C THR A 364 -10.31 -14.98 -13.16
N VAL A 365 -10.34 -14.64 -14.45
CA VAL A 365 -9.39 -13.67 -15.05
C VAL A 365 -9.37 -12.34 -14.29
N GLU A 366 -10.54 -11.87 -13.87
CA GLU A 366 -10.70 -10.66 -13.08
C GLU A 366 -10.05 -10.80 -11.70
N ALA A 367 -10.26 -11.92 -11.01
CA ALA A 367 -9.65 -12.17 -9.70
C ALA A 367 -8.11 -12.20 -9.77
N LEU A 368 -7.55 -12.82 -10.82
CA LEU A 368 -6.10 -12.87 -11.04
C LEU A 368 -5.51 -11.49 -11.33
N PHE A 369 -6.16 -10.72 -12.20
CA PHE A 369 -5.73 -9.36 -12.50
C PHE A 369 -5.79 -8.46 -11.26
N ASN A 370 -6.89 -8.52 -10.50
CA ASN A 370 -7.09 -7.73 -9.29
C ASN A 370 -6.05 -8.07 -8.21
N ARG A 371 -5.81 -9.37 -7.98
CA ARG A 371 -4.81 -9.84 -7.02
C ARG A 371 -3.41 -9.39 -7.40
N ARG A 372 -3.05 -9.43 -8.69
CA ARG A 372 -1.68 -9.15 -9.14
C ARG A 372 -1.33 -7.66 -9.07
N PHE A 373 -2.22 -6.77 -9.49
CA PHE A 373 -1.90 -5.34 -9.54
C PHE A 373 -2.49 -4.52 -8.40
N GLY A 374 -3.38 -5.10 -7.58
CA GLY A 374 -4.12 -4.35 -6.58
C GLY A 374 -5.03 -3.28 -7.20
N TYR A 375 -5.36 -3.40 -8.48
CA TYR A 375 -6.30 -2.52 -9.20
C TYR A 375 -7.54 -3.31 -9.59
N ASP A 376 -8.69 -2.65 -9.55
CA ASP A 376 -9.92 -3.19 -10.13
C ASP A 376 -9.76 -3.37 -11.64
N PHE A 377 -9.98 -4.58 -12.15
CA PHE A 377 -9.97 -4.97 -13.56
C PHE A 377 -10.82 -4.04 -14.42
N GLN A 378 -11.92 -3.52 -13.86
CA GLN A 378 -12.79 -2.57 -14.54
C GLN A 378 -12.06 -1.25 -14.89
N SER A 379 -10.94 -0.94 -14.24
CA SER A 379 -10.10 0.22 -14.57
C SER A 379 -9.49 0.17 -15.98
N LEU A 380 -9.48 -1.00 -16.65
CA LEU A 380 -9.07 -1.12 -18.05
C LEU A 380 -10.03 -0.40 -19.01
N PHE A 381 -11.29 -0.20 -18.62
CA PHE A 381 -12.35 0.37 -19.47
C PHE A 381 -12.60 1.86 -19.24
N VAL A 382 -11.69 2.54 -18.55
CA VAL A 382 -11.78 3.96 -18.24
C VAL A 382 -12.13 4.83 -19.45
N ARG A 383 -11.59 4.53 -20.64
CA ARG A 383 -11.91 5.30 -21.85
C ARG A 383 -13.37 5.15 -22.29
N GLU A 384 -13.93 3.97 -22.11
CA GLU A 384 -15.33 3.68 -22.41
C GLU A 384 -16.24 4.33 -21.37
N ASP A 385 -15.92 4.20 -20.08
CA ASP A 385 -16.66 4.84 -19.00
C ASP A 385 -16.69 6.38 -19.17
N ILE A 386 -15.58 6.99 -19.61
CA ILE A 386 -15.54 8.43 -19.93
C ILE A 386 -16.39 8.75 -21.16
N ALA A 387 -16.36 7.92 -22.20
CA ALA A 387 -17.16 8.15 -23.39
C ALA A 387 -18.67 8.05 -23.08
N GLU A 388 -19.08 7.06 -22.30
CA GLU A 388 -20.44 6.91 -21.79
C GLU A 388 -20.85 8.11 -20.94
N LEU A 389 -19.97 8.56 -20.03
CA LEU A 389 -20.22 9.76 -19.22
C LEU A 389 -20.40 11.01 -20.09
N VAL A 390 -19.58 11.19 -21.13
CA VAL A 390 -19.71 12.33 -22.06
C VAL A 390 -21.03 12.28 -22.81
N VAL A 391 -21.44 11.11 -23.32
CA VAL A 391 -22.74 10.96 -24.01
C VAL A 391 -23.89 11.26 -23.07
N ALA A 392 -23.85 10.77 -21.83
CA ALA A 392 -24.88 11.04 -20.85
C ALA A 392 -24.94 12.53 -20.48
N LEU A 393 -23.80 13.22 -20.39
CA LEU A 393 -23.74 14.67 -20.18
C LEU A 393 -24.37 15.44 -21.35
N GLU A 394 -24.10 15.03 -22.60
CA GLU A 394 -24.71 15.63 -23.79
C GLU A 394 -26.23 15.40 -23.85
N GLN A 395 -26.71 14.24 -23.39
CA GLN A 395 -28.14 13.95 -23.27
C GLN A 395 -28.79 14.82 -22.19
N LEU A 396 -28.12 15.01 -21.04
CA LEU A 396 -28.63 15.85 -19.97
C LEU A 396 -28.67 17.33 -20.38
N GLU A 397 -27.75 17.78 -21.24
CA GLU A 397 -27.81 19.11 -21.83
C GLU A 397 -29.06 19.31 -22.71
N GLN A 398 -29.50 18.26 -23.41
CA GLN A 398 -30.72 18.30 -24.21
C GLN A 398 -32.01 18.15 -23.38
N ALA A 399 -31.91 17.53 -22.19
CA ALA A 399 -33.02 17.27 -21.28
C ALA A 399 -32.64 17.67 -19.83
N PRO A 400 -32.49 18.97 -19.54
CA PRO A 400 -31.97 19.45 -18.25
C PRO A 400 -32.83 19.08 -17.04
N ASP A 401 -34.11 18.77 -17.26
CA ASP A 401 -35.09 18.39 -16.25
C ASP A 401 -35.16 16.85 -16.03
N ASP A 402 -34.36 16.04 -16.74
CA ASP A 402 -34.33 14.59 -16.57
C ASP A 402 -33.54 14.20 -15.31
N GLU A 403 -34.27 14.08 -14.21
CA GLU A 403 -33.72 13.74 -12.89
C GLU A 403 -33.11 12.34 -12.85
N THR A 404 -33.67 11.38 -13.59
CA THR A 404 -33.15 10.01 -13.64
C THR A 404 -31.79 9.98 -14.32
N LEU A 405 -31.64 10.73 -15.43
CA LEU A 405 -30.37 10.85 -16.13
C LEU A 405 -29.31 11.60 -15.30
N ALA A 406 -29.72 12.64 -14.58
CA ALA A 406 -28.82 13.39 -13.69
C ALA A 406 -28.31 12.54 -12.52
N GLU A 407 -29.17 11.74 -11.90
CA GLU A 407 -28.78 10.80 -10.83
C GLU A 407 -27.84 9.72 -11.37
N ALA A 408 -28.18 9.11 -12.52
CA ALA A 408 -27.33 8.11 -13.17
C ALA A 408 -25.93 8.66 -13.51
N LEU A 409 -25.84 9.93 -13.92
CA LEU A 409 -24.58 10.62 -14.19
C LEU A 409 -23.74 10.83 -12.92
N ILE A 410 -24.38 11.21 -11.81
CA ILE A 410 -23.70 11.38 -10.53
C ILE A 410 -23.16 10.05 -10.03
N ASP A 411 -23.94 8.98 -10.15
CA ASP A 411 -23.52 7.63 -9.77
C ASP A 411 -22.39 7.11 -10.68
N ALA A 412 -22.51 7.30 -11.99
CA ALA A 412 -21.47 6.93 -12.95
C ALA A 412 -20.16 7.67 -12.66
N TYR A 413 -20.22 8.98 -12.38
CA TYR A 413 -19.04 9.75 -11.97
C TYR A 413 -18.48 9.28 -10.63
N ALA A 414 -19.34 8.99 -9.65
CA ALA A 414 -18.92 8.51 -8.34
C ALA A 414 -18.16 7.18 -8.44
N VAL A 415 -18.66 6.23 -9.23
CA VAL A 415 -18.00 4.96 -9.53
C VAL A 415 -16.67 5.18 -10.22
N LEU A 416 -16.66 6.04 -11.26
CA LEU A 416 -15.46 6.40 -12.00
C LEU A 416 -14.39 7.00 -11.07
N PHE A 417 -14.78 7.94 -10.21
CA PHE A 417 -13.88 8.61 -9.27
C PHE A 417 -13.37 7.67 -8.17
N ALA A 418 -14.22 6.80 -7.63
CA ALA A 418 -13.82 5.78 -6.66
C ALA A 418 -12.77 4.83 -7.24
N ARG A 419 -12.95 4.41 -8.52
CA ARG A 419 -11.95 3.63 -9.26
C ARG A 419 -10.63 4.38 -9.48
N PHE A 420 -10.68 5.72 -9.55
CA PHE A 420 -9.51 6.58 -9.79
C PHE A 420 -8.75 7.02 -8.55
N ALA A 421 -9.33 6.97 -7.35
CA ALA A 421 -8.63 7.32 -6.12
C ALA A 421 -7.37 6.46 -5.85
N ILE A 422 -7.16 5.40 -6.63
CA ILE A 422 -6.06 4.43 -6.56
C ILE A 422 -4.80 4.86 -7.36
N GLY A 423 -4.70 6.13 -7.80
CA GLY A 423 -3.40 6.73 -8.20
C GLY A 423 -2.87 6.44 -9.61
N SER A 424 -3.73 6.12 -10.57
CA SER A 424 -3.32 5.86 -11.97
C SER A 424 -2.98 7.14 -12.78
N PRO A 425 -1.90 7.17 -13.59
CA PRO A 425 -1.59 8.28 -14.50
C PRO A 425 -2.71 8.64 -15.50
N ALA A 426 -3.62 7.69 -15.78
CA ALA A 426 -4.82 7.90 -16.61
C ALA A 426 -5.78 8.96 -16.06
N ILE A 427 -5.67 9.30 -14.77
CA ILE A 427 -6.48 10.31 -14.06
C ILE A 427 -6.35 11.70 -14.71
N SER A 428 -5.13 12.11 -15.09
CA SER A 428 -4.87 13.47 -15.58
C SER A 428 -5.57 13.76 -16.92
N GLY A 429 -5.54 12.79 -17.85
CA GLY A 429 -6.24 12.89 -19.13
C GLY A 429 -7.76 12.82 -18.98
N ALA A 430 -8.24 11.91 -18.14
CA ALA A 430 -9.67 11.76 -17.85
C ALA A 430 -10.28 13.01 -17.23
N GLN A 431 -9.64 13.57 -16.20
CA GLN A 431 -10.06 14.81 -15.57
C GLN A 431 -10.08 15.97 -16.56
N SER A 432 -9.08 16.08 -17.44
CA SER A 432 -9.06 17.13 -18.47
C SER A 432 -10.26 17.03 -19.43
N VAL A 433 -10.61 15.81 -19.86
CA VAL A 433 -11.77 15.59 -20.76
C VAL A 433 -13.06 15.93 -20.02
N ILE A 434 -13.26 15.41 -18.82
CA ILE A 434 -14.47 15.64 -18.02
C ILE A 434 -14.62 17.12 -17.70
N SER A 435 -13.58 17.79 -17.20
CA SER A 435 -13.60 19.24 -16.94
C SER A 435 -13.90 20.05 -18.21
N SER A 436 -13.37 19.66 -19.38
CA SER A 436 -13.67 20.34 -20.63
C SER A 436 -15.11 20.18 -21.10
N THR A 437 -15.74 19.04 -20.80
CA THR A 437 -17.16 18.80 -21.08
C THR A 437 -18.05 19.54 -20.09
N LEU A 438 -17.74 19.47 -18.80
CA LEU A 438 -18.46 20.20 -17.75
C LEU A 438 -18.41 21.73 -17.96
N ALA A 439 -17.28 22.26 -18.44
CA ALA A 439 -17.13 23.68 -18.73
C ALA A 439 -17.99 24.18 -19.91
N ARG A 440 -18.55 23.27 -20.72
CA ARG A 440 -19.43 23.56 -21.86
C ARG A 440 -20.92 23.48 -21.51
N LEU A 441 -21.27 22.83 -20.41
CA LEU A 441 -22.67 22.68 -20.00
C LEU A 441 -23.30 24.03 -19.66
N ASP A 442 -24.61 24.13 -19.90
CA ASP A 442 -25.40 25.25 -19.43
C ASP A 442 -25.32 25.38 -17.90
N ILE A 443 -25.39 26.62 -17.42
CA ILE A 443 -25.25 26.94 -16.00
C ILE A 443 -26.37 26.32 -15.15
N SER A 444 -27.57 26.16 -15.72
CA SER A 444 -28.71 25.52 -15.08
C SER A 444 -28.47 24.03 -14.84
N VAL A 445 -27.93 23.31 -15.84
CA VAL A 445 -27.54 21.90 -15.74
C VAL A 445 -26.44 21.72 -14.71
N THR A 446 -25.41 22.58 -14.76
CA THR A 446 -24.30 22.54 -13.80
C THR A 446 -24.79 22.76 -12.36
N TRP A 447 -25.67 23.74 -12.15
CA TRP A 447 -26.24 24.03 -10.83
C TRP A 447 -27.11 22.87 -10.32
N ARG A 448 -27.89 22.24 -11.21
CA ARG A 448 -28.73 21.09 -10.86
C ARG A 448 -27.90 19.88 -10.44
N LEU A 449 -26.83 19.58 -11.18
CA LEU A 449 -25.87 18.53 -10.82
C LEU A 449 -25.23 18.80 -9.45
N VAL A 450 -24.83 20.04 -9.16
CA VAL A 450 -24.31 20.42 -7.84
C VAL A 450 -25.35 20.17 -6.74
N GLN A 451 -26.61 20.56 -6.93
CA GLN A 451 -27.67 20.35 -5.94
C GLN A 451 -27.84 18.87 -5.61
N LEU A 452 -28.08 18.03 -6.63
CA LEU A 452 -28.28 16.59 -6.48
C LEU A 452 -27.06 15.91 -5.83
N ALA A 453 -25.86 16.30 -6.28
CA ALA A 453 -24.61 15.75 -5.76
C ALA A 453 -24.35 16.15 -4.29
N THR A 454 -24.76 17.35 -3.87
CA THR A 454 -24.65 17.78 -2.46
C THR A 454 -25.64 17.09 -1.53
N THR A 455 -26.80 16.68 -2.05
CA THR A 455 -27.82 15.95 -1.28
C THR A 455 -27.61 14.44 -1.29
N SER A 456 -26.72 13.93 -2.15
CA SER A 456 -26.38 12.51 -2.20
C SER A 456 -25.68 12.05 -0.91
N GLU A 457 -25.99 10.83 -0.47
CA GLU A 457 -25.31 10.17 0.65
C GLU A 457 -23.87 9.78 0.30
N SER A 458 -23.57 9.61 -1.00
CA SER A 458 -22.27 9.25 -1.52
C SER A 458 -21.24 10.36 -1.32
N VAL A 459 -20.13 10.02 -0.63
CA VAL A 459 -18.99 10.93 -0.44
C VAL A 459 -18.39 11.34 -1.80
N TYR A 460 -18.41 10.45 -2.79
CA TYR A 460 -17.88 10.72 -4.13
C TYR A 460 -18.78 11.66 -4.93
N ALA A 461 -20.10 11.54 -4.79
CA ALA A 461 -21.04 12.50 -5.35
C ALA A 461 -20.82 13.89 -4.73
N ARG A 462 -20.65 13.99 -3.41
CA ARG A 462 -20.32 15.29 -2.79
C ARG A 462 -18.99 15.86 -3.30
N ASN A 463 -17.98 15.02 -3.51
CA ASN A 463 -16.71 15.44 -4.12
C ASN A 463 -16.86 15.87 -5.58
N PHE A 464 -17.78 15.27 -6.35
CA PHE A 464 -18.16 15.72 -7.68
C PHE A 464 -18.72 17.14 -7.65
N ALA A 465 -19.62 17.44 -6.70
CA ALA A 465 -20.12 18.79 -6.49
C ALA A 465 -18.97 19.79 -6.25
N PHE A 466 -18.00 19.43 -5.40
CA PHE A 466 -16.81 20.28 -5.15
C PHE A 466 -15.94 20.47 -6.39
N ALA A 467 -15.79 19.44 -7.23
CA ALA A 467 -15.03 19.54 -8.48
C ALA A 467 -15.72 20.47 -9.51
N LEU A 468 -17.06 20.54 -9.49
CA LEU A 468 -17.85 21.43 -10.33
C LEU A 468 -17.76 22.91 -9.91
N LEU A 469 -17.64 23.19 -8.60
CA LEU A 469 -17.72 24.56 -8.04
C LEU A 469 -16.77 25.60 -8.68
N PRO A 470 -15.49 25.31 -9.00
CA PRO A 470 -14.61 26.28 -9.66
C PRO A 470 -15.10 26.68 -11.06
N ASP A 471 -15.70 25.74 -11.78
CA ASP A 471 -16.23 25.97 -13.13
C ASP A 471 -17.60 26.64 -13.07
N THR A 472 -18.47 26.23 -12.14
CA THR A 472 -19.72 26.92 -11.82
C THR A 472 -19.46 28.38 -11.43
N ARG A 473 -18.44 28.64 -10.60
CA ARG A 473 -18.03 30.00 -10.22
C ARG A 473 -17.56 30.81 -11.41
N ARG A 474 -16.78 30.23 -12.32
CA ARG A 474 -16.32 30.90 -13.56
C ARG A 474 -17.47 31.15 -14.53
N ALA A 475 -18.42 30.23 -14.65
CA ALA A 475 -19.62 30.38 -15.46
C ALA A 475 -20.55 31.48 -14.90
N LEU A 476 -20.82 31.47 -13.59
CA LEU A 476 -21.60 32.51 -12.90
C LEU A 476 -20.97 33.90 -13.08
N LEU A 477 -19.65 34.01 -12.97
CA LEU A 477 -18.94 35.28 -13.18
C LEU A 477 -18.97 35.76 -14.64
N ARG A 478 -19.09 34.86 -15.63
CA ARG A 478 -19.27 35.23 -17.04
C ARG A 478 -20.69 35.73 -17.29
N HIS A 479 -21.69 34.97 -16.86
CA HIS A 479 -23.10 35.36 -16.98
C HIS A 479 -23.38 36.70 -16.29
N TRP A 480 -22.80 36.93 -15.11
CA TRP A 480 -22.94 38.20 -14.39
C TRP A 480 -22.22 39.39 -15.04
N ARG A 481 -21.29 39.17 -15.97
CA ARG A 481 -20.66 40.23 -16.78
C ARG A 481 -21.43 40.55 -18.06
N GLU A 482 -22.28 39.63 -18.51
CA GLU A 482 -23.10 39.76 -19.72
C GLU A 482 -24.45 40.44 -19.43
N LEU A 483 -24.93 40.33 -18.19
CA LEU A 483 -25.99 41.15 -17.59
C LEU A 483 -25.45 42.53 -17.19
#